data_AF-A0A073KBM8-F1
#
_entry.id   AF-A0A073KBM8-F1
#
_cell.length_a   1.000
_cell.length_b   1.000
_cell.length_c   1.000
_cell.angle_alpha   90.00
_cell.angle_beta   90.00
_cell.angle_gamma   90.00
#
_symmetry.space_group_name_H-M   'P 1'
#
loop_
_entity.id
_entity.type
_entity.pdbx_description
1 polymer ?
#
loop_
_entity_poly.entity_id
_entity_poly.type
_entity_poly.pdbx_seq_one_letter_code
_entity_poly.pdbx_strand_id
1 'polypeptide(L)' 'MYYEINVSLKGMHFFATAERSINTPCKLEAVVNVFREKFPESEGFKISVTEWRKQGKIIEI' A
#
# COMPACT_ATOMS: atom_id res chain seq x y z
N MET A 1 6.86 -6.70 8.92
CA MET A 1 6.32 -6.66 7.55
C MET A 1 5.09 -5.76 7.58
N TYR A 2 4.91 -4.93 6.56
CA TYR A 2 3.72 -4.12 6.39
C TYR A 2 3.44 -3.89 4.91
N TYR A 3 2.26 -3.35 4.62
CA TYR A 3 1.84 -2.93 3.29
C TYR A 3 1.65 -1.44 3.27
N GLU A 4 2.13 -0.81 2.21
CA GLU A 4 1.90 0.59 1.92
C GLU A 4 1.03 0.70 0.68
N ILE A 5 -0.15 1.31 0.81
CA ILE A 5 -1.00 1.64 -0.32
C ILE A 5 -0.69 3.08 -0.74
N ASN A 6 -0.27 3.25 -1.99
CA ASN A 6 -0.01 4.53 -2.63
C ASN A 6 -1.21 4.90 -3.52
N VAL A 7 -1.73 6.10 -3.34
CA VAL A 7 -2.76 6.70 -4.19
C VAL A 7 -2.15 7.87 -4.95
N SER A 8 -2.37 7.89 -6.27
CA SER A 8 -1.95 8.97 -7.15
C SER A 8 -3.12 9.48 -7.97
N LEU A 9 -3.07 10.75 -8.39
CA LEU A 9 -4.07 11.37 -9.26
C LEU A 9 -3.35 11.92 -10.49
N LYS A 10 -3.70 11.42 -11.68
CA LYS A 10 -3.12 11.84 -12.96
C LYS A 10 -1.58 11.81 -12.96
N GLY A 11 -1.01 10.77 -12.34
CA GLY A 11 0.44 10.56 -12.23
C GLY A 11 1.14 11.32 -11.10
N MET A 12 0.45 12.20 -10.36
CA MET A 12 0.99 12.86 -9.17
C MET A 12 0.67 12.06 -7.91
N HIS A 13 1.66 11.90 -7.02
CA HIS A 13 1.43 11.29 -5.72
C HIS A 13 0.41 12.11 -4.93
N PHE A 14 -0.61 11.46 -4.39
CA PHE A 14 -1.66 12.09 -3.61
C PHE A 14 -1.46 11.82 -2.13
N PHE A 15 -1.39 10.55 -1.73
CA PHE A 15 -0.98 10.14 -0.38
C PHE A 15 -0.55 8.65 -0.35
N ALA A 16 0.06 8.24 0.76
CA ALA A 16 0.31 6.84 1.11
C ALA A 16 -0.14 6.51 2.54
N THR A 17 -0.49 5.25 2.78
CA THR A 17 -0.79 4.76 4.13
C THR A 17 0.50 4.56 4.95
N ALA A 18 0.47 4.91 6.24
CA ALA A 18 1.63 4.72 7.11
C ALA A 18 1.99 3.23 7.36
N GLU A 19 3.26 2.96 7.63
CA GLU A 19 3.83 1.60 7.81
C GLU A 19 3.13 0.74 8.87
N ARG A 20 2.54 1.38 9.89
CA ARG A 20 1.86 0.69 11.00
C ARG A 20 0.39 0.36 10.71
N SER A 21 -0.17 0.88 9.63
CA SER A 21 -1.62 0.83 9.38
C SER A 21 -2.09 -0.53 8.84
N ILE A 22 -1.27 -1.18 8.00
CA ILE A 22 -1.64 -2.41 7.30
C ILE A 22 -0.51 -3.43 7.43
N ASN A 23 -0.71 -4.44 8.27
CA ASN A 23 0.33 -5.42 8.59
C ASN A 23 -0.07 -6.88 8.33
N THR A 24 -1.25 -7.10 7.73
CA THR A 24 -1.73 -8.43 7.35
C THR A 24 -2.38 -8.39 5.97
N PRO A 25 -2.34 -9.49 5.19
CA PRO A 25 -2.99 -9.57 3.89
C PRO A 25 -4.51 -9.32 3.95
N CYS A 26 -5.18 -9.84 4.98
CA CYS A 26 -6.62 -9.64 5.17
C CYS A 26 -6.99 -8.15 5.37
N LYS A 27 -6.19 -7.40 6.14
CA LYS A 27 -6.38 -5.95 6.28
C LYS A 27 -6.10 -5.22 4.96
N LEU A 28 -5.08 -5.64 4.22
CA LEU A 28 -4.77 -5.05 2.93
C LEU A 28 -5.96 -5.16 1.98
N GLU A 29 -6.55 -6.35 1.84
CA GLU A 29 -7.69 -6.58 0.96
C GLU A 29 -8.89 -5.70 1.34
N ALA A 30 -9.23 -5.62 2.63
CA ALA A 30 -10.32 -4.77 3.11
C ALA A 30 -10.09 -3.29 2.78
N VAL A 31 -8.87 -2.76 3.00
CA VAL A 31 -8.56 -1.34 2.74
C VAL A 31 -8.50 -1.04 1.25
N VAL A 32 -7.93 -1.94 0.43
CA VAL A 32 -7.87 -1.77 -1.02
C VAL A 32 -9.27 -1.69 -1.63
N ASN A 33 -10.21 -2.51 -1.15
CA ASN A 33 -11.58 -2.47 -1.63
C ASN A 33 -12.25 -1.11 -1.34
N VAL A 34 -12.08 -0.58 -0.13
CA VAL A 34 -12.56 0.77 0.22
C VAL A 34 -11.90 1.83 -0.67
N PHE A 35 -10.60 1.75 -0.89
CA PHE A 35 -9.88 2.75 -1.68
C PHE A 35 -10.26 2.70 -3.16
N ARG A 36 -10.49 1.51 -3.73
CA ARG A 36 -10.99 1.39 -5.12
C ARG A 36 -12.36 2.03 -5.31
N GLU A 37 -13.23 1.95 -4.30
CA GLU A 37 -14.53 2.61 -4.31
C GLU A 37 -14.38 4.14 -4.21
N LYS A 38 -13.50 4.63 -3.33
CA LYS A 38 -13.35 6.07 -3.05
C LYS A 38 -12.40 6.82 -3.98
N PHE A 39 -11.49 6.12 -4.65
CA PHE A 39 -10.49 6.68 -5.57
C PHE A 39 -10.53 5.90 -6.91
N PRO A 40 -11.63 6.03 -7.67
CA PRO A 40 -11.83 5.23 -8.86
C PRO A 40 -10.91 5.66 -10.01
N GLU A 41 -10.46 4.70 -10.81
CA GLU A 41 -9.59 4.97 -11.97
C GLU A 41 -10.26 5.87 -13.01
N SER A 42 -11.61 5.83 -13.10
CA SER A 42 -12.38 6.70 -14.00
C SER A 42 -12.22 8.20 -13.72
N GLU A 43 -11.83 8.57 -12.50
CA GLU A 43 -11.54 9.96 -12.12
C GLU A 43 -10.05 10.32 -12.30
N GLY A 44 -9.24 9.37 -12.80
CA GLY A 44 -7.81 9.52 -13.01
C GLY A 44 -6.97 9.14 -11.78
N PHE A 45 -7.56 8.51 -10.76
CA PHE A 45 -6.80 7.94 -9.66
C PHE A 45 -6.10 6.65 -10.08
N LYS A 46 -4.99 6.34 -9.42
CA LYS A 46 -4.30 5.05 -9.53
C LYS A 46 -3.81 4.61 -8.16
N ILE A 47 -4.13 3.37 -7.82
CA ILE A 47 -3.77 2.75 -6.55
C ILE A 47 -2.68 1.71 -6.80
N SER A 48 -1.65 1.70 -5.97
CA SER A 48 -0.59 0.69 -5.99
C SER A 48 -0.25 0.23 -4.58
N VAL A 49 0.26 -0.98 -4.44
CA VAL A 49 0.59 -1.58 -3.14
C VAL A 49 2.05 -2.01 -3.14
N THR A 50 2.77 -1.60 -2.10
CA THR A 50 4.14 -2.06 -1.84
C THR A 50 4.13 -2.95 -0.60
N GLU A 51 4.68 -4.15 -0.72
CA GLU A 51 4.91 -5.04 0.43
C GLU A 51 6.32 -4.80 0.98
N TRP A 52 6.39 -4.36 2.23
CA TRP A 52 7.64 -4.11 2.92
C TRP A 52 7.95 -5.28 3.88
N ARG A 53 9.03 -6.01 3.58
CA ARG A 53 9.50 -7.14 4.40
C ARG A 53 10.82 -6.77 5.09
N LYS A 54 10.91 -7.03 6.39
CA LYS A 54 12.20 -6.99 7.09
C LYS A 54 12.94 -8.28 6.76
N GLN A 55 14.16 -8.17 6.26
CA GLN A 55 15.02 -9.32 6.00
C GLN A 55 16.22 -9.27 6.95
N GLY A 56 16.62 -10.42 7.47
CA GLY A 56 17.82 -10.59 8.28
C GLY A 56 18.68 -11.68 7.66
N LYS A 57 20.00 -11.49 7.67
CA LYS A 57 20.97 -12.51 7.28
C LYS A 57 21.90 -12.74 8.47
N ILE A 58 22.05 -14.00 8.87
CA ILE A 58 23.06 -14.38 9.85
C ILE A 58 24.42 -14.31 9.14
N ILE A 59 25.36 -13.57 9.72
CA ILE A 59 26.75 -13.53 9.29
C ILE A 59 27.53 -14.27 10.37
N GLU A 60 28.04 -15.44 10.03
CA GLU A 60 29.00 -16.16 10.88
C GLU A 60 30.36 -15.45 10.74
N ILE A 61 30.98 -15.15 11.89
CA ILE A 61 32.32 -14.56 12.00
C ILE A 61 33.26 -15.65 12.51
#